data_AF-A0A8S3QV61-F1
#
_entry.id   AF-A0A8S3QV61-F1
#
_cell.length_a   1.000
_cell.length_b   1.000
_cell.length_c   1.000
_cell.angle_alpha   90.00
_cell.angle_beta   90.00
_cell.angle_gamma   90.00
#
_symmetry.space_group_name_H-M   'P 1'
#
loop_
_entity.id
_entity.type
_entity.pdbx_description
1 polymer ?
#
loop_
_entity_poly.entity_id
_entity_poly.type
_entity_poly.pdbx_seq_one_letter_code
_entity_poly.pdbx_strand_id
1 'polypeptide(L)'
;MLSLLGHLNYACKVIIPGRSFVSYLLTLAHSVKELYHHVTITKGCRDDMAMWFKFLSQWNGKSFFISDNVINASDFHLFTDASSTIGYGGYFRKRWFQGSWPDDFIRPDEESFSMAYLELYPIVISAILWGHEWSTKRILFHCDNMSSVYIINKGRSK
;
A
#
# COMPACT_ATOMS: atom_id res chain seq x y z
N MET A 1 0.73 4.42 24.39
CA MET A 1 1.06 4.46 22.94
C MET A 1 2.37 3.77 22.61
N LEU A 2 3.48 4.07 23.30
CA LEU A 2 4.80 3.46 23.03
C LEU A 2 4.84 1.93 23.18
N SER A 3 4.14 1.36 24.17
CA SER A 3 4.01 -0.10 24.30
C SER A 3 3.34 -0.74 23.07
N LEU A 4 2.24 -0.16 22.58
CA LEU A 4 1.58 -0.63 21.35
C LEU A 4 2.52 -0.56 20.15
N LEU A 5 3.25 0.56 19.99
CA LEU A 5 4.23 0.74 18.92
C LEU A 5 5.33 -0.33 18.95
N GLY A 6 5.79 -0.74 20.13
CA GLY A 6 6.74 -1.85 20.28
C GLY A 6 6.19 -3.16 19.70
N HIS A 7 4.93 -3.49 20.00
CA HIS A 7 4.27 -4.69 19.47
C HIS A 7 4.07 -4.62 17.96
N LEU A 8 3.61 -3.47 17.44
CA LEU A 8 3.42 -3.28 15.99
C LEU A 8 4.75 -3.34 15.23
N ASN A 9 5.82 -2.76 15.79
CA ASN A 9 7.15 -2.84 15.20
C ASN A 9 7.70 -4.27 15.17
N TYR A 10 7.39 -5.09 16.18
CA TYR A 10 7.68 -6.51 16.15
C TYR A 10 6.86 -7.24 15.07
N ALA A 11 5.56 -6.94 14.96
CA ALA A 11 4.68 -7.51 13.93
C ALA A 11 5.12 -7.16 12.50
N CYS A 12 5.80 -6.03 12.28
CA CYS A 12 6.41 -5.68 10.99
C CYS A 12 7.49 -6.67 10.50
N LYS A 13 7.97 -7.59 11.33
CA LYS A 13 8.84 -8.70 10.87
C LYS A 13 8.09 -9.71 10.02
N VAL A 14 6.80 -9.88 10.26
CA VAL A 14 5.93 -10.83 9.57
C VAL A 14 4.99 -10.14 8.58
N ILE A 15 4.51 -8.95 8.91
CA ILE A 15 3.69 -8.10 8.04
C ILE A 15 4.59 -7.02 7.45
N ILE A 16 5.33 -7.38 6.39
CA ILE A 16 6.30 -6.51 5.71
C ILE A 16 5.73 -5.12 5.34
N PRO A 17 4.52 -4.98 4.76
CA PRO A 17 3.97 -3.67 4.43
C PRO A 17 3.57 -2.83 5.65
N GLY A 18 3.52 -3.42 6.85
CA GLY A 18 3.12 -2.74 8.08
C GLY A 18 4.02 -1.54 8.46
N ARG A 19 5.28 -1.54 8.03
CA ARG A 19 6.28 -0.51 8.39
C ARG A 19 5.85 0.90 7.99
N SER A 20 5.19 1.04 6.85
CA SER A 20 4.66 2.34 6.36
C SER A 20 3.72 2.99 7.35
N PHE A 21 2.96 2.17 8.08
CA PHE A 21 1.87 2.59 8.96
C PHE A 21 2.31 2.68 10.43
N VAL A 22 3.49 2.14 10.77
CA VAL A 22 4.12 2.40 12.09
C VAL A 22 4.85 3.74 12.07
N SER A 23 5.40 4.15 10.93
CA SER A 23 6.20 5.39 10.85
C SER A 23 5.42 6.63 11.27
N TYR A 24 4.16 6.77 10.82
CA TYR A 24 3.31 7.89 11.22
C TYR A 24 2.97 7.86 12.71
N LEU A 25 2.60 6.68 13.24
CA LEU A 25 2.33 6.49 14.66
C LEU A 25 3.56 6.81 15.53
N LEU A 26 4.77 6.51 15.06
CA LEU A 26 6.02 6.89 15.73
C LEU A 26 6.24 8.40 15.73
N THR A 27 6.02 9.07 14.60
CA THR A 27 6.11 10.54 14.51
C THR A 27 5.13 11.20 15.48
N LEU A 28 3.90 10.69 15.54
CA LEU A 28 2.87 11.19 16.44
C LEU A 28 3.21 10.93 17.92
N ALA A 29 3.81 9.78 18.25
CA ALA A 29 4.28 9.50 19.61
C ALA A 29 5.44 10.41 20.04
N HIS A 30 6.29 10.85 19.10
CA HIS A 30 7.37 11.81 19.35
C HIS A 30 6.94 13.27 19.29
N SER A 31 5.66 13.58 19.02
CA SER A 31 5.19 14.97 18.97
C SER A 31 5.04 15.62 20.34
N VAL A 32 5.13 14.83 21.42
CA VAL A 32 5.02 15.30 22.80
C VAL A 32 6.37 15.24 23.49
N LYS A 33 6.65 16.24 24.36
CA LYS A 33 7.95 16.37 25.04
C LYS A 33 8.21 15.28 26.08
N GLU A 34 7.16 14.83 26.76
CA GLU A 34 7.27 13.93 27.92
C GLU A 34 6.38 12.70 27.74
N LEU A 35 6.81 11.58 28.33
CA LEU A 35 6.14 10.27 28.18
C LEU A 35 4.73 10.21 28.76
N TYR A 36 4.42 11.08 29.73
CA TYR A 36 3.13 11.17 30.39
C TYR A 36 2.18 12.16 29.71
N HIS A 37 2.63 12.90 28.70
CA HIS A 37 1.77 13.80 27.95
C HIS A 37 0.81 13.03 27.04
N HIS A 38 -0.41 13.56 26.94
CA HIS A 38 -1.42 13.02 26.04
C HIS A 38 -1.14 13.42 24.60
N VAL A 39 -1.21 12.42 23.73
CA VAL A 39 -1.10 12.60 22.28
C VAL A 39 -2.51 12.69 21.69
N THR A 40 -2.75 13.68 20.84
CA THR A 40 -4.04 13.81 20.15
C THR A 40 -4.17 12.75 19.07
N ILE A 41 -5.24 11.96 19.12
CA ILE A 41 -5.53 10.95 18.09
C ILE A 41 -6.16 11.66 16.88
N THR A 42 -5.34 11.87 15.86
CA THR A 42 -5.76 12.42 14.57
C THR A 42 -6.60 11.42 13.78
N LYS A 43 -7.23 11.87 12.68
CA LYS A 43 -7.90 10.97 11.73
C LYS A 43 -6.92 9.94 11.15
N GLY A 44 -5.75 10.38 10.66
CA GLY A 44 -4.73 9.47 10.13
C GLY A 44 -4.27 8.41 11.13
N CYS A 45 -4.18 8.76 12.42
CA CYS A 45 -3.86 7.80 13.48
C CYS A 45 -4.92 6.71 13.62
N ARG A 46 -6.21 7.08 13.53
CA ARG A 46 -7.31 6.11 13.52
C ARG A 46 -7.28 5.22 12.28
N ASP A 47 -6.98 5.79 11.12
CA ASP A 47 -6.93 5.05 9.85
C ASP A 47 -5.78 4.02 9.87
N ASP A 48 -4.60 4.39 10.37
CA ASP A 48 -3.48 3.47 10.58
C ASP A 48 -3.82 2.36 11.58
N MET A 49 -4.47 2.71 12.71
CA MET A 49 -4.91 1.71 13.69
C MET A 49 -5.95 0.75 13.10
N ALA A 50 -6.91 1.25 12.32
CA ALA A 50 -7.93 0.44 11.66
C ALA A 50 -7.32 -0.56 10.67
N MET A 51 -6.29 -0.13 9.95
CA MET A 51 -5.58 -1.01 9.03
C MET A 51 -4.73 -2.04 9.77
N TRP A 52 -4.04 -1.67 10.85
CA TRP A 52 -3.37 -2.65 11.71
C TRP A 52 -4.34 -3.69 12.25
N PHE A 53 -5.52 -3.27 12.68
CA PHE A 53 -6.57 -4.18 13.09
C PHE A 53 -6.98 -5.13 11.95
N LYS A 54 -7.14 -4.63 10.72
CA LYS A 54 -7.45 -5.45 9.54
C LYS A 54 -6.33 -6.45 9.23
N PHE A 55 -5.06 -6.01 9.24
CA PHE A 55 -3.92 -6.89 9.00
C PHE A 55 -3.84 -8.01 10.03
N LEU A 56 -3.94 -7.67 11.31
CA LEU A 56 -3.88 -8.65 12.40
C LEU A 56 -5.07 -9.61 12.36
N SER A 57 -6.28 -9.13 12.06
CA SER A 57 -7.48 -9.96 11.99
C SER A 57 -7.46 -10.93 10.81
N GLN A 58 -6.82 -10.56 9.70
CA GLN A 58 -6.70 -11.39 8.50
C GLN A 58 -5.39 -12.22 8.47
N TRP A 59 -4.51 -12.03 9.45
CA TRP A 59 -3.22 -12.70 9.48
C TRP A 59 -3.40 -14.20 9.74
N ASN A 60 -3.11 -15.01 8.73
CA ASN A 60 -3.22 -16.47 8.81
C ASN A 60 -1.96 -17.15 9.39
N GLY A 61 -1.03 -16.39 9.98
CA GLY A 61 0.21 -16.92 10.54
C GLY A 61 1.33 -17.20 9.53
N LYS A 62 1.08 -17.06 8.21
CA LYS A 62 2.04 -17.44 7.17
C LYS A 62 2.84 -16.23 6.67
N SER A 63 3.96 -15.94 7.33
CA SER A 63 4.99 -15.00 6.83
C SER A 63 6.16 -15.71 6.16
N PHE A 64 6.43 -16.96 6.55
CA PHE A 64 7.70 -17.64 6.26
C PHE A 64 7.79 -18.31 4.88
N PHE A 65 6.69 -18.37 4.11
CA PHE A 65 6.63 -19.07 2.83
C PHE A 65 6.33 -18.15 1.65
N ILE A 66 6.75 -16.88 1.72
CA ILE A 66 6.81 -16.09 0.51
C ILE A 66 7.93 -16.71 -0.34
N SER A 67 7.61 -17.20 -1.54
CA SER A 67 8.60 -17.78 -2.46
C SER A 67 9.79 -16.83 -2.63
N ASP A 68 11.02 -17.32 -2.46
CA ASP A 68 12.23 -16.54 -2.72
C ASP A 68 12.31 -16.08 -4.19
N ASN A 69 11.68 -16.84 -5.09
CA ASN A 69 11.58 -16.49 -6.49
C ASN A 69 10.62 -15.32 -6.69
N VAL A 70 11.18 -14.23 -7.21
CA VAL A 70 10.45 -13.08 -7.74
C VAL A 70 10.04 -13.39 -9.17
N ILE A 71 8.75 -13.23 -9.48
CA ILE A 71 8.17 -13.48 -10.79
C ILE A 71 7.86 -12.11 -11.41
N ASN A 72 8.29 -11.85 -12.64
CA ASN A 72 7.88 -10.62 -13.33
C ASN A 72 6.36 -10.65 -13.55
N ALA A 73 5.72 -9.48 -13.42
CA ALA A 73 4.31 -9.34 -13.73
C ALA A 73 4.00 -9.82 -15.17
N SER A 74 4.90 -9.57 -16.12
CA SER A 74 4.80 -10.06 -17.51
C SER A 74 4.76 -11.59 -17.59
N ASP A 75 5.67 -12.29 -16.88
CA ASP A 75 5.72 -13.77 -16.82
C ASP A 75 4.48 -14.33 -16.11
N PHE A 76 3.88 -13.51 -15.25
CA PHE A 76 2.63 -13.80 -14.58
C PHE A 76 1.38 -13.43 -15.39
N HIS A 77 1.57 -12.91 -16.61
CA HIS A 77 0.54 -12.37 -17.50
C HIS A 77 -0.31 -11.29 -16.84
N LEU A 78 0.30 -10.46 -16.00
CA LEU A 78 -0.30 -9.32 -15.30
C LEU A 78 0.27 -8.02 -15.87
N PHE A 79 -0.62 -7.18 -16.39
CA PHE A 79 -0.28 -5.87 -16.94
C PHE A 79 -1.26 -4.84 -16.40
N THR A 80 -0.77 -3.65 -16.09
CA THR A 80 -1.57 -2.53 -15.59
C THR A 80 -1.14 -1.27 -16.32
N ASP A 81 -2.11 -0.42 -16.65
CA ASP A 81 -1.83 0.85 -17.32
C ASP A 81 -2.81 1.92 -16.84
N ALA A 82 -2.37 3.16 -16.88
CA ALA A 82 -3.12 4.34 -16.47
C ALA A 82 -2.83 5.50 -17.42
N SER A 83 -3.90 6.09 -17.94
CA SER A 83 -3.85 7.38 -18.63
C SER A 83 -4.09 8.50 -17.63
N SER A 84 -3.29 9.57 -17.70
CA SER A 84 -3.46 10.74 -16.85
C SER A 84 -4.77 11.49 -17.05
N THR A 85 -5.46 11.27 -18.17
CA THR A 85 -6.65 12.05 -18.56
C THR A 85 -7.90 11.20 -18.75
N ILE A 86 -7.78 9.94 -19.18
CA ILE A 86 -8.95 9.16 -19.61
C ILE A 86 -9.41 8.15 -18.55
N GLY A 87 -8.48 7.40 -17.98
CA GLY A 87 -8.82 6.28 -17.11
C GLY A 87 -7.69 5.30 -16.91
N TYR A 88 -8.03 4.09 -16.47
CA TYR A 88 -7.09 3.07 -16.07
C TYR A 88 -7.58 1.68 -16.50
N GLY A 89 -6.68 0.71 -16.52
CA GLY A 89 -7.01 -0.66 -16.85
C GLY A 89 -5.96 -1.67 -16.40
N GLY A 90 -6.34 -2.93 -16.50
CA GLY A 90 -5.44 -4.03 -16.21
C GLY A 90 -5.87 -5.31 -16.88
N TYR A 91 -4.90 -6.19 -17.10
CA TYR A 91 -5.07 -7.50 -17.72
C TYR A 91 -4.39 -8.55 -16.86
N PHE A 92 -5.07 -9.67 -16.62
CA PHE A 92 -4.53 -10.85 -15.97
C PHE A 92 -5.05 -12.15 -16.58
N ARG A 93 -4.14 -12.93 -17.17
CA ARG A 93 -4.42 -14.30 -17.68
C ARG A 93 -5.72 -14.40 -18.49
N LYS A 94 -5.87 -13.56 -19.52
CA LYS A 94 -7.04 -13.45 -20.43
C LYS A 94 -8.28 -12.74 -19.88
N ARG A 95 -8.22 -12.25 -18.64
CA ARG A 95 -9.25 -11.38 -18.07
C ARG A 95 -8.73 -9.96 -18.06
N TRP A 96 -9.61 -8.98 -18.21
CA TRP A 96 -9.24 -7.58 -18.19
C TRP A 96 -10.32 -6.75 -17.49
N PHE A 97 -9.93 -5.58 -17.03
CA PHE A 97 -10.84 -4.53 -16.57
C PHE A 97 -10.39 -3.19 -17.15
N GLN A 98 -11.34 -2.27 -17.27
CA GLN A 98 -11.09 -0.87 -17.59
C GLN A 98 -12.11 0.01 -16.88
N GLY A 99 -11.71 1.23 -16.57
CA GLY A 99 -12.58 2.23 -15.95
C GLY A 99 -12.10 3.63 -16.24
N SER A 100 -13.03 4.57 -16.29
CA SER A 100 -12.72 6.01 -16.29
C SER A 100 -12.40 6.46 -14.86
N TRP A 101 -11.63 7.53 -14.74
CA TRP A 101 -11.46 8.20 -13.46
C TRP A 101 -12.81 8.71 -12.95
N PRO A 102 -13.17 8.49 -11.67
CA PRO A 102 -14.32 9.15 -11.08
C PRO A 102 -14.20 10.67 -11.21
N ASP A 103 -15.32 11.38 -11.32
CA ASP A 103 -15.30 12.85 -11.45
C ASP A 103 -14.60 13.52 -10.25
N ASP A 104 -14.68 12.90 -9.07
CA ASP A 104 -13.99 13.34 -7.85
C ASP A 104 -12.47 13.10 -7.86
N PHE A 105 -11.95 12.27 -8.77
CA PHE A 105 -10.53 11.93 -8.90
C PHE A 105 -9.74 12.92 -9.76
N ILE A 106 -10.39 13.70 -10.61
CA ILE A 106 -9.73 14.71 -11.45
C ILE A 106 -10.28 16.07 -11.04
N ARG A 107 -9.81 16.57 -9.90
CA ARG A 107 -10.08 17.95 -9.49
C ARG A 107 -9.07 18.89 -10.17
N PRO A 108 -9.51 19.87 -10.97
CA PRO A 108 -8.61 20.83 -11.61
C PRO A 108 -7.87 21.76 -10.63
N ASP A 109 -8.33 21.82 -9.38
CA ASP A 109 -7.96 22.76 -8.33
C ASP A 109 -7.12 22.15 -7.19
N GLU A 110 -7.04 20.82 -7.11
CA GLU A 110 -6.11 20.12 -6.22
C GLU A 110 -4.88 19.72 -7.04
N GLU A 111 -3.66 19.96 -6.51
CA GLU A 111 -2.39 19.58 -7.16
C GLU A 111 -2.54 18.24 -7.87
N SER A 112 -2.52 18.29 -9.21
CA SER A 112 -2.69 17.14 -10.11
C SER A 112 -2.04 15.91 -9.48
N PHE A 113 -2.85 14.87 -9.21
CA PHE A 113 -2.39 13.64 -8.55
C PHE A 113 -1.03 13.24 -9.11
N SER A 114 -0.06 13.03 -8.22
CA SER A 114 1.26 12.61 -8.66
C SER A 114 1.12 11.42 -9.61
N MET A 115 1.84 11.41 -10.73
CA MET A 115 1.80 10.30 -11.70
C MET A 115 1.91 8.93 -11.00
N ALA A 116 2.59 8.90 -9.86
CA ALA A 116 2.78 7.71 -9.06
C ALA A 116 1.48 7.13 -8.47
N TYR A 117 0.56 8.01 -8.10
CA TYR A 117 -0.75 7.62 -7.60
C TYR A 117 -1.61 7.00 -8.71
N LEU A 118 -1.57 7.59 -9.91
CA LEU A 118 -2.32 7.13 -11.07
C LEU A 118 -1.86 5.73 -11.50
N GLU A 119 -0.54 5.48 -11.51
CA GLU A 119 0.02 4.16 -11.81
C GLU A 119 -0.23 3.12 -10.72
N LEU A 120 -0.25 3.53 -9.44
CA LEU A 120 -0.54 2.62 -8.34
C LEU A 120 -1.99 2.15 -8.34
N TYR A 121 -2.92 2.98 -8.79
CA TYR A 121 -4.34 2.69 -8.79
C TYR A 121 -4.72 1.37 -9.50
N PRO A 122 -4.39 1.14 -10.78
CA PRO A 122 -4.72 -0.12 -11.46
C PRO A 122 -4.00 -1.34 -10.86
N ILE A 123 -2.84 -1.17 -10.21
CA ILE A 123 -2.17 -2.24 -9.46
C ILE A 123 -3.03 -2.66 -8.27
N VAL A 124 -3.57 -1.69 -7.52
CA VAL A 124 -4.47 -1.95 -6.38
C VAL A 124 -5.76 -2.61 -6.86
N ILE A 125 -6.37 -2.13 -7.95
CA ILE A 125 -7.57 -2.76 -8.52
C ILE A 125 -7.29 -4.20 -8.95
N SER A 126 -6.14 -4.45 -9.60
CA SER A 126 -5.71 -5.80 -9.96
C SER A 126 -5.56 -6.71 -8.73
N ALA A 127 -5.01 -6.18 -7.64
CA ALA A 127 -4.87 -6.92 -6.38
C ALA A 127 -6.23 -7.21 -5.72
N ILE A 128 -7.21 -6.31 -5.82
CA ILE A 128 -8.56 -6.54 -5.32
C ILE A 128 -9.25 -7.64 -6.13
N LEU A 129 -9.17 -7.58 -7.46
CA LEU A 129 -9.85 -8.52 -8.35
C LEU A 129 -9.20 -9.91 -8.34
N TRP A 130 -7.88 -9.97 -8.33
CA TRP A 130 -7.13 -11.21 -8.60
C TRP A 130 -6.11 -11.57 -7.52
N GLY A 131 -5.91 -10.75 -6.49
CA GLY A 131 -4.90 -10.98 -5.46
C GLY A 131 -5.04 -12.31 -4.71
N HIS A 132 -6.25 -12.85 -4.64
CA HIS A 132 -6.50 -14.18 -4.10
C HIS A 132 -5.79 -15.31 -4.88
N GLU A 133 -5.50 -15.11 -6.18
CA GLU A 133 -4.74 -16.04 -7.04
C GLU A 133 -3.22 -15.83 -6.98
N TRP A 134 -2.78 -14.81 -6.24
CA TRP A 134 -1.37 -14.41 -6.10
C TRP A 134 -0.73 -14.96 -4.83
N SER A 135 -1.45 -15.83 -4.10
CA SER A 135 -0.98 -16.44 -2.86
C SER A 135 0.44 -16.98 -3.00
N THR A 136 1.28 -16.69 -2.00
CA THR A 136 2.69 -17.12 -1.89
C THR A 136 3.64 -16.65 -2.99
N LYS A 137 3.21 -15.79 -3.92
CA LYS A 137 4.04 -15.26 -5.00
C LYS A 137 4.58 -13.88 -4.65
N ARG A 138 5.81 -13.62 -5.11
CA ARG A 138 6.38 -12.26 -5.18
C ARG A 138 6.28 -11.80 -6.61
N ILE A 139 5.46 -10.79 -6.85
CA ILE A 139 5.24 -10.26 -8.20
C ILE A 139 6.03 -8.95 -8.31
N LEU A 140 6.91 -8.87 -9.30
CA LEU A 140 7.63 -7.66 -9.65
C LEU A 140 6.82 -6.88 -10.68
N PHE A 141 6.27 -5.74 -10.25
CA PHE A 141 5.64 -4.77 -11.12
C PHE A 141 6.72 -3.82 -11.66
N HIS A 142 6.76 -3.68 -12.98
CA HIS A 142 7.55 -2.65 -13.63
C HIS A 142 6.73 -1.37 -13.67
N CYS A 143 7.29 -0.30 -13.14
CA CYS A 143 6.68 1.01 -13.02
C CYS A 143 7.74 2.01 -13.48
N ASP A 144 7.40 2.78 -14.51
CA ASP A 144 8.27 3.77 -15.13
C ASP A 144 8.42 5.03 -14.27
N ASN A 145 7.55 5.22 -13.27
CA ASN A 145 7.68 6.28 -12.30
C ASN A 145 8.50 5.88 -11.07
N MET A 146 9.74 6.37 -11.08
CA MET A 146 10.67 6.23 -9.98
C MET A 146 10.14 6.75 -8.64
N SER A 147 9.17 7.68 -8.62
CA SER A 147 8.55 8.15 -7.37
C SER A 147 7.66 7.09 -6.73
N SER A 148 6.88 6.34 -7.52
CA SER A 148 6.06 5.22 -7.04
C SER A 148 6.95 4.12 -6.50
N VAL A 149 7.97 3.74 -7.28
CA VAL A 149 8.97 2.74 -6.92
C VAL A 149 9.65 3.13 -5.60
N TYR A 150 10.03 4.40 -5.47
CA TYR A 150 10.68 4.91 -4.27
C TYR A 150 9.75 4.91 -3.05
N ILE A 151 8.49 5.37 -3.17
CA ILE A 151 7.55 5.39 -2.03
C ILE A 151 7.22 3.98 -1.55
N ILE A 152 6.95 3.06 -2.46
CA ILE A 152 6.63 1.66 -2.14
C ILE A 152 7.84 0.97 -1.50
N ASN A 153 9.04 1.13 -2.07
CA ASN A 153 10.25 0.51 -1.52
C ASN A 153 10.72 1.15 -0.22
N LYS A 154 10.51 2.46 -0.03
CA LYS A 154 10.87 3.17 1.21
C LYS A 154 10.01 2.71 2.39
N GLY A 155 8.77 2.29 2.13
CA GLY A 155 7.87 1.80 3.17
C GLY A 155 7.61 2.84 4.27
N ARG A 156 7.53 4.13 3.88
CA ARG A 156 7.18 5.26 4.75
C ARG A 156 6.42 6.29 3.92
N SER A 157 5.24 6.72 4.39
CA SER A 157 4.60 7.92 3.85
C SER A 157 5.47 9.14 4.14
N LYS A 158 5.50 10.11 3.22
CA LYS A 158 5.92 11.48 3.57
C LYS A 158 4.89 12.09 4.52
#